data_AF-A0A1B6VJU0-F1
#
_entry.id   AF-A0A1B6VJU0-F1
#
_cell.length_a   1.000
_cell.length_b   1.000
_cell.length_c   1.000
_cell.angle_alpha   90.00
_cell.angle_beta   90.00
_cell.angle_gamma   90.00
#
_symmetry.space_group_name_H-M   'P 1'
#
loop_
_entity.id
_entity.type
_entity.pdbx_description
1 polymer ?
#
loop_
_entity_poly.entity_id
_entity_poly.type
_entity_poly.pdbx_seq_one_letter_code
_entity_poly.pdbx_strand_id
1 'polypeptide(L)' 'MTRLLLLGTALLLSACAKPPVVHHGLSSDGYGFTNNSSHLPPPPSLMTPATR' A
#
# COMPACT_ATOMS: atom_id res chain seq x y z
N MET A 1 -24.14 -4.96 -30.84
CA MET A 1 -23.90 -3.58 -30.36
C MET A 1 -23.60 -3.52 -28.86
N THR A 2 -24.38 -4.18 -27.99
CA THR A 2 -24.16 -4.23 -26.53
C THR A 2 -22.79 -4.74 -26.07
N ARG A 3 -22.18 -5.68 -26.81
CA ARG A 3 -20.85 -6.24 -26.45
C ARG A 3 -19.70 -5.23 -26.53
N LEU A 4 -19.74 -4.27 -27.47
CA LEU A 4 -18.71 -3.23 -27.54
C LEU A 4 -18.82 -2.23 -26.39
N LEU A 5 -20.06 -1.96 -25.94
CA LEU A 5 -20.31 -1.07 -24.82
C LEU A 5 -19.71 -1.62 -23.51
N LEU A 6 -19.86 -2.92 -23.28
CA LEU A 6 -19.32 -3.64 -22.12
C LEU A 6 -17.79 -3.72 -22.11
N LEU A 7 -17.16 -3.87 -23.28
CA LEU A 7 -15.70 -3.83 -23.37
C LEU A 7 -15.16 -2.43 -23.08
N GLY A 8 -15.79 -1.40 -23.65
CA GLY A 8 -15.37 -0.01 -23.46
C GLY A 8 -15.44 0.42 -21.98
N THR A 9 -16.49 0.03 -21.26
CA THR A 9 -16.61 0.33 -19.83
C THR A 9 -15.57 -0.43 -19.00
N ALA A 10 -15.31 -1.70 -19.29
CA ALA A 10 -14.30 -2.48 -18.56
C ALA A 10 -12.88 -1.90 -18.70
N LEU A 11 -12.52 -1.44 -19.90
CA LEU A 11 -11.23 -0.78 -20.16
C LEU A 11 -11.11 0.56 -19.44
N LEU A 12 -12.18 1.37 -19.44
CA LEU A 12 -12.22 2.65 -18.73
C LEU A 12 -12.12 2.45 -17.20
N LEU A 13 -12.80 1.46 -16.65
CA LEU A 13 -12.72 1.15 -15.21
C LEU A 13 -11.33 0.63 -14.80
N SER A 14 -10.67 -0.17 -15.65
CA SER A 14 -9.30 -0.65 -15.39
C SER A 14 -8.28 0.49 -15.41
N ALA A 15 -8.49 1.53 -16.22
CA ALA A 15 -7.59 2.69 -16.28
C ALA A 15 -7.73 3.62 -15.05
N CYS A 16 -8.82 3.53 -14.31
CA CYS A 16 -9.03 4.26 -13.05
C CYS A 16 -8.55 3.51 -11.80
N ALA A 17 -8.11 2.25 -11.92
CA ALA A 17 -7.55 1.53 -10.79
C ALA A 17 -6.22 2.18 -10.39
N LYS A 18 -6.14 2.71 -9.15
CA LYS A 18 -4.87 3.19 -8.61
C LYS A 18 -3.91 2.00 -8.50
N PRO A 19 -2.64 2.17 -8.91
CA PRO A 19 -1.65 1.12 -8.69
C PRO A 19 -1.55 0.83 -7.19
N PRO A 20 -1.26 -0.44 -6.82
CA PRO A 20 -1.02 -0.78 -5.43
C PRO A 20 0.10 0.11 -4.88
N VAL A 21 -0.16 0.70 -3.70
CA VAL A 21 0.84 1.55 -3.03
C VAL A 21 1.95 0.64 -2.50
N VAL A 22 3.18 0.91 -2.95
CA VAL A 22 4.37 0.22 -2.45
C VAL A 22 4.89 1.01 -1.26
N HIS A 23 4.93 0.38 -0.08
CA HIS A 23 5.55 0.97 1.11
C HIS A 23 7.01 0.55 1.17
N HIS A 24 7.94 1.50 1.24
CA HIS A 24 9.35 1.18 1.44
C HIS A 24 9.68 1.22 2.93
N GLY A 25 10.26 0.14 3.44
CA GLY A 25 10.81 0.12 4.79
C GLY A 25 12.23 -0.43 4.80
N LEU A 26 12.88 -0.35 5.96
CA LEU A 26 14.25 -0.79 6.12
C LEU A 26 14.35 -2.31 5.98
N SER A 27 15.43 -2.77 5.35
CA SER A 27 15.75 -4.20 5.28
C SER A 27 16.10 -4.76 6.66
N SER A 28 15.76 -6.02 6.91
CA SER A 28 16.02 -6.68 8.19
C SER A 28 17.50 -6.94 8.45
N ASP A 29 18.32 -6.99 7.40
CA ASP A 29 19.78 -7.08 7.47
C ASP A 29 20.45 -5.72 7.75
N GLY A 30 19.68 -4.63 7.82
CA GLY A 30 20.18 -3.29 8.07
C GLY A 30 20.76 -2.60 6.82
N TYR A 31 20.72 -3.23 5.65
CA TYR A 31 21.28 -2.68 4.43
C TYR A 31 20.18 -2.43 3.38
N GLY A 32 19.92 -1.16 3.11
CA GLY A 32 18.99 -0.74 2.07
C GLY A 32 17.50 -0.82 2.48
N PHE A 33 16.64 -0.87 1.46
CA PHE A 33 15.19 -0.82 1.62
C PHE A 33 14.52 -2.02 0.96
N THR A 34 13.42 -2.47 1.56
CA THR A 34 12.56 -3.53 1.04
C THR A 34 11.17 -2.98 0.77
N ASN A 35 10.51 -3.56 -0.24
CA ASN A 35 9.12 -3.24 -0.56
C ASN A 35 8.20 -4.01 0.38
N ASN A 36 7.18 -3.32 0.88
CA ASN A 36 6.17 -3.84 1.82
C ASN A 36 6.80 -4.52 3.03
N SER A 37 7.80 -3.87 3.64
CA SER A 37 8.42 -4.34 4.88
C SER A 37 7.35 -4.63 5.93
N SER A 38 7.49 -5.73 6.67
CA SER A 38 6.53 -6.08 7.72
C SER A 38 6.48 -4.99 8.78
N HIS A 39 5.29 -4.43 9.00
CA HIS A 39 5.07 -3.42 10.02
C HIS A 39 5.06 -4.10 11.39
N LEU A 40 6.08 -3.81 12.20
CA LEU A 40 6.05 -4.19 13.62
C LEU A 40 5.10 -3.26 14.37
N PRO A 41 4.40 -3.75 15.40
CA PRO A 41 3.61 -2.88 16.26
C PRO A 41 4.54 -1.86 16.94
N PRO A 42 4.05 -0.64 17.23
CA PRO A 42 4.82 0.32 17.99
C PRO A 42 5.18 -0.28 19.36
N PRO A 43 6.36 0.06 19.91
CA PRO A 43 6.75 -0.44 21.22
C PRO A 43 5.73 0.00 22.28
N PRO A 44 5.44 -0.84 23.30
CA PRO A 44 4.39 -0.57 24.28
C PRO A 44 4.56 0.77 25.01
N SER A 45 5.80 1.20 25.23
CA SER A 45 6.14 2.48 25.86
C SER A 45 5.69 3.72 25.07
N LEU A 46 5.45 3.58 23.77
CA LEU A 46 4.95 4.66 22.90
C LEU A 46 3.42 4.61 22.73
N MET A 47 2.74 3.64 23.34
CA MET A 47 1.28 3.56 23.30
C MET A 47 0.60 4.42 24.38
N THR A 48 1.33 4.87 25.38
CA THR A 48 0.83 5.79 26.41
C THR A 48 1.07 7.25 26.02
N PRO A 49 0.05 8.13 26.04
CA PRO A 49 0.26 9.56 25.84
C PRO A 49 1.27 10.10 26.84
N ALA A 50 2.21 10.92 26.38
CA ALA A 50 3.10 11.64 27.29
C ALA A 50 2.24 12.58 28.16
N THR A 51 2.23 12.35 29.47
CA THR A 51 1.68 13.30 30.43
C THR A 51 2.49 14.59 30.36
N ARG A 52 1.80 15.70 30.06
CA ARG A 52 2.35 17.05 29.96
C ARG A 52 2.83 17.57 31.30
#